data_AF-A0A7Y5TZT5-F1
#
_entry.id   AF-A0A7Y5TZT5-F1
#
_cell.length_a   1.000
_cell.length_b   1.000
_cell.length_c   1.000
_cell.angle_alpha   90.00
_cell.angle_beta   90.00
_cell.angle_gamma   90.00
#
_symmetry.space_group_name_H-M   'P 1'
#
loop_
_entity.id
_entity.type
_entity.pdbx_description
1 polymer ?
#
loop_
_entity_poly.entity_id
_entity_poly.type
_entity_poly.pdbx_seq_one_letter_code
_entity_poly.pdbx_strand_id
1 'polypeptide(L)'
;MSRESARDEYAWRILTQVEAGTAHSQRSLARSTGIALGLTNLLLKRLVRKGLVRISRVQRNRVKYLITPAGIAEKARMSRAYFAYTTRFYIEARNRVRERFLVLSDTWPASLLDGDGRKRIVFHGAGEVAEIGHVCLHETDLTLVATLDGDSGRRIFGQPVLPTSWLDSKTSWSEFGVLVVMSFDDAQLVDVRARLSALEFPANRVFYI
;
A
#
# COMPACT_ATOMS: atom_id res chain seq x y z
N MET A 1 -9.20 -6.69 -2.07
CA MET A 1 -9.57 -7.19 -0.72
C MET A 1 -10.91 -7.92 -0.78
N SER A 2 -11.03 -9.11 -0.21
CA SER A 2 -12.31 -9.85 -0.22
C SER A 2 -13.33 -9.22 0.73
N ARG A 3 -14.63 -9.43 0.48
CA ARG A 3 -15.74 -9.00 1.37
C ARG A 3 -15.62 -9.57 2.80
N GLU A 4 -14.90 -10.66 2.96
CA GLU A 4 -14.66 -11.32 4.25
C GLU A 4 -13.53 -10.62 5.02
N SER A 5 -12.43 -10.26 4.35
CA SER A 5 -11.31 -9.51 4.96
C SER A 5 -11.75 -8.16 5.53
N ALA A 6 -12.60 -7.42 4.82
CA ALA A 6 -13.14 -6.15 5.30
C ALA A 6 -14.03 -6.32 6.57
N ARG A 7 -14.77 -7.43 6.65
CA ARG A 7 -15.62 -7.71 7.82
C ARG A 7 -14.79 -8.08 9.05
N ASP A 8 -13.70 -8.82 8.84
CA ASP A 8 -12.75 -9.17 9.90
C ASP A 8 -12.00 -7.93 10.41
N GLU A 9 -11.58 -7.03 9.52
CA GLU A 9 -11.00 -5.75 9.90
C GLU A 9 -11.94 -4.94 10.79
N TYR A 10 -13.21 -4.80 10.39
CA TYR A 10 -14.21 -4.08 11.18
C TYR A 10 -14.49 -4.75 12.53
N ALA A 11 -14.55 -6.08 12.58
CA ALA A 11 -14.71 -6.82 13.82
C ALA A 11 -13.51 -6.62 14.77
N TRP A 12 -12.28 -6.65 14.23
CA TRP A 12 -11.06 -6.37 14.98
C TRP A 12 -11.04 -4.94 15.55
N ARG A 13 -11.47 -3.95 14.77
CA ARG A 13 -11.60 -2.54 15.22
C ARG A 13 -12.60 -2.41 16.36
N ILE A 14 -13.76 -3.08 16.26
CA ILE A 14 -14.76 -3.10 17.34
C ILE A 14 -14.20 -3.76 18.59
N LEU A 15 -13.57 -4.93 18.49
CA LEU A 15 -12.96 -5.61 19.64
C LEU A 15 -11.91 -4.73 20.32
N THR A 16 -11.08 -4.03 19.54
CA THR A 16 -10.06 -3.11 20.05
C THR A 16 -10.68 -1.94 20.83
N GLN A 17 -11.75 -1.32 20.32
CA GLN A 17 -12.44 -0.24 21.04
C GLN A 17 -13.19 -0.74 22.30
N VAL A 18 -13.74 -1.95 22.25
CA VAL A 18 -14.40 -2.56 23.41
C VAL A 18 -13.39 -2.88 24.52
N GLU A 19 -12.22 -3.42 24.17
CA GLU A 19 -11.13 -3.67 25.11
C GLU A 19 -10.57 -2.39 25.73
N ALA A 20 -10.39 -1.34 24.94
CA ALA A 20 -9.93 -0.03 25.42
C ALA A 20 -10.92 0.66 26.38
N GLY A 21 -12.13 0.10 26.57
CA GLY A 21 -13.13 0.60 27.51
C GLY A 21 -13.85 1.88 27.09
N THR A 22 -13.57 2.40 25.89
CA THR A 22 -14.15 3.62 25.30
C THR A 22 -15.56 3.38 24.73
N ALA A 23 -15.98 2.12 24.61
CA ALA A 23 -17.24 1.70 24.01
C ALA A 23 -18.45 1.82 24.97
N HIS A 24 -19.06 2.99 25.05
CA HIS A 24 -20.24 3.24 25.89
C HIS A 24 -21.59 3.06 25.18
N SER A 25 -21.60 2.94 23.85
CA SER A 25 -22.80 2.73 23.03
C SER A 25 -22.43 2.23 21.63
N GLN A 26 -23.43 1.80 20.85
CA GLN A 26 -23.23 1.47 19.44
C GLN A 26 -22.83 2.71 18.61
N ARG A 27 -23.38 3.89 18.95
CA ARG A 27 -23.06 5.15 18.26
C ARG A 27 -21.64 5.63 18.53
N SER A 28 -21.15 5.48 19.77
CA SER A 28 -19.76 5.80 20.10
C SER A 28 -18.80 4.83 19.40
N LEU A 29 -19.16 3.55 19.29
CA LEU A 29 -18.38 2.58 18.52
C LEU A 29 -18.34 2.97 17.04
N ALA A 30 -19.50 3.19 16.41
CA ALA A 30 -19.60 3.63 15.03
C ALA A 30 -18.74 4.87 14.72
N ARG A 31 -18.78 5.88 15.61
CA ARG A 31 -17.98 7.11 15.48
C ARG A 31 -16.48 6.85 15.63
N SER A 32 -16.05 6.13 16.67
CA SER A 32 -14.63 5.84 16.92
C SER A 32 -14.01 4.90 15.88
N THR A 33 -14.81 3.99 15.31
CA THR A 33 -14.35 3.07 14.26
C THR A 33 -14.62 3.59 12.86
N GLY A 34 -15.30 4.72 12.67
CA GLY A 34 -15.71 5.20 11.34
C GLY A 34 -16.62 4.23 10.57
N ILE A 35 -17.33 3.32 11.27
CA ILE A 35 -18.21 2.32 10.66
C ILE A 35 -19.64 2.85 10.72
N ALA A 36 -20.43 2.64 9.67
CA ALA A 36 -21.85 2.96 9.69
C ALA A 36 -22.56 2.29 10.89
N LEU A 37 -23.51 3.00 11.51
CA LEU A 37 -24.20 2.54 12.73
C LEU A 37 -24.88 1.17 12.54
N GLY A 38 -25.53 0.96 11.39
CA GLY A 38 -26.18 -0.30 11.07
C GLY A 38 -25.22 -1.49 11.01
N LEU A 39 -24.06 -1.31 10.35
CA LEU A 39 -23.02 -2.33 10.28
C LEU A 39 -22.39 -2.58 11.65
N THR A 40 -22.16 -1.52 12.44
CA THR A 40 -21.69 -1.63 13.82
C THR A 40 -22.63 -2.50 14.67
N ASN A 41 -23.94 -2.26 14.60
CA ASN A 41 -24.94 -3.06 15.31
C ASN A 41 -24.93 -4.53 14.86
N LEU A 42 -24.86 -4.79 13.55
CA LEU A 42 -24.77 -6.14 12.99
C LEU A 42 -23.53 -6.88 13.51
N LEU A 43 -22.37 -6.24 13.45
CA LEU A 43 -21.10 -6.82 13.89
C LEU A 43 -21.10 -7.07 15.39
N LEU A 44 -21.57 -6.12 16.21
CA LEU A 44 -21.70 -6.30 17.65
C LEU A 44 -22.59 -7.49 18.01
N LYS A 45 -23.78 -7.60 17.39
CA LYS A 45 -24.67 -8.75 17.60
C LYS A 45 -23.98 -10.07 17.22
N ARG A 46 -23.15 -10.08 16.18
CA ARG A 46 -22.37 -11.27 15.79
C ARG A 46 -21.28 -11.58 16.84
N LEU A 47 -20.53 -10.59 17.28
CA LEU A 47 -19.48 -10.75 18.30
C LEU A 47 -20.04 -11.26 19.63
N VAL A 48 -21.22 -10.77 20.02
CA VAL A 48 -21.95 -11.26 21.21
C VAL A 48 -22.39 -12.71 21.03
N ARG A 49 -22.98 -13.06 19.88
CA ARG A 49 -23.36 -14.45 19.58
C ARG A 49 -22.17 -15.41 19.58
N LYS A 50 -20.99 -14.93 19.15
CA LYS A 50 -19.73 -15.70 19.20
C LYS A 50 -19.09 -15.75 20.60
N GLY A 51 -19.67 -15.11 21.61
CA GLY A 51 -19.12 -15.07 22.97
C GLY A 51 -17.87 -14.19 23.12
N LEU A 52 -17.54 -13.38 22.12
CA LEU A 52 -16.34 -12.52 22.10
C LEU A 52 -16.55 -11.20 22.84
N VAL A 53 -17.81 -10.76 22.91
CA VAL A 53 -18.24 -9.55 23.62
C VAL A 53 -19.42 -9.89 24.52
N ARG A 54 -19.40 -9.39 25.75
CA ARG A 54 -20.53 -9.44 26.69
C ARG A 54 -21.17 -8.07 26.81
N ILE A 55 -22.49 -8.05 26.93
CA ILE A 55 -23.26 -6.83 27.24
C ILE A 55 -23.52 -6.81 28.74
N SER A 56 -23.17 -5.70 29.40
CA SER A 56 -23.50 -5.43 30.80
C SER A 56 -24.43 -4.22 30.89
N ARG A 57 -25.50 -4.30 31.67
CA ARG A 57 -26.37 -3.15 31.96
C ARG A 57 -25.82 -2.41 33.17
N VAL A 58 -25.46 -1.14 32.98
CA VAL A 58 -24.94 -0.28 34.06
C VAL A 58 -26.09 0.51 34.69
N GLN A 59 -27.06 0.96 33.89
CA GLN A 59 -28.27 1.67 34.31
C GLN A 59 -29.44 1.32 33.39
N ARG A 60 -30.67 1.75 33.74
CA ARG A 60 -31.92 1.43 33.01
C ARG A 60 -31.85 1.66 31.49
N ASN A 61 -31.04 2.65 31.04
CA ASN A 61 -30.83 2.99 29.63
C ASN A 61 -29.35 2.98 29.18
N ARG A 62 -28.44 2.40 29.98
CA ARG A 62 -26.99 2.42 29.67
C ARG A 62 -26.41 1.01 29.64
N VAL A 63 -25.95 0.61 28.46
CA VAL A 63 -25.22 -0.64 28.23
C VAL A 63 -23.71 -0.37 28.14
N LYS A 64 -22.91 -1.30 28.65
CA LYS A 64 -21.46 -1.34 28.45
C LYS A 64 -21.11 -2.62 27.72
N TYR A 65 -20.28 -2.52 26.71
CA TYR A 65 -19.69 -3.67 26.03
C TYR A 65 -18.39 -4.03 26.74
N LEU A 66 -18.20 -5.31 27.04
CA LEU A 66 -17.01 -5.85 27.70
C LEU A 66 -16.44 -6.94 26.81
N ILE A 67 -15.13 -6.89 26.54
CA ILE A 67 -14.45 -7.97 25.84
C ILE A 67 -14.34 -9.18 26.79
N THR A 68 -14.51 -10.39 26.25
CA THR A 68 -14.31 -11.63 27.01
C THR A 68 -12.88 -12.15 26.82
N PRO A 69 -12.39 -13.10 27.65
CA PRO A 69 -11.12 -13.78 27.38
C PRO A 69 -11.07 -14.43 25.97
N ALA A 70 -12.19 -15.00 25.52
CA ALA A 70 -12.33 -15.51 24.16
C ALA A 70 -12.23 -14.40 23.09
N GLY A 71 -12.78 -13.21 23.38
CA GLY A 71 -12.64 -12.03 22.53
C GLY A 71 -11.20 -11.53 22.41
N ILE A 72 -10.44 -11.54 23.51
CA ILE A 72 -9.01 -11.19 23.51
C ILE A 72 -8.22 -12.19 22.67
N ALA A 73 -8.44 -13.49 22.87
CA ALA A 73 -7.78 -14.55 22.12
C ALA A 73 -8.08 -14.45 20.61
N GLU A 74 -9.35 -14.21 20.24
CA GLU A 74 -9.74 -14.06 18.84
C GLU A 74 -9.15 -12.80 18.21
N LYS A 75 -9.14 -11.66 18.92
CA LYS A 75 -8.49 -10.43 18.46
C LYS A 75 -7.01 -10.68 18.16
N ALA A 76 -6.29 -11.36 19.06
CA ALA A 76 -4.90 -11.73 18.86
C ALA A 76 -4.69 -12.67 17.66
N ARG A 77 -5.59 -13.65 17.48
CA ARG A 77 -5.59 -14.54 16.30
C ARG A 77 -5.77 -13.76 15.00
N MET A 78 -6.71 -12.82 14.96
CA MET A 78 -6.97 -11.96 13.80
C MET A 78 -5.76 -11.07 13.49
N SER A 79 -5.15 -10.45 14.49
CA SER A 79 -3.90 -9.68 14.32
C SER A 79 -2.80 -10.56 13.70
N ARG A 80 -2.57 -11.75 14.26
CA ARG A 80 -1.53 -12.67 13.75
C ARG A 80 -1.80 -13.08 12.31
N ALA A 81 -3.05 -13.39 11.97
CA ALA A 81 -3.42 -13.75 10.60
C ALA A 81 -3.19 -12.58 9.63
N TYR A 82 -3.54 -11.36 10.02
CA TYR A 82 -3.29 -10.15 9.23
C TYR A 82 -1.79 -9.89 9.04
N PHE A 83 -0.97 -9.99 10.09
CA PHE A 83 0.49 -9.85 9.99
C PHE A 83 1.11 -10.91 9.09
N ALA A 84 0.70 -12.17 9.21
CA ALA A 84 1.20 -13.24 8.35
C ALA A 84 0.82 -12.99 6.87
N TYR A 85 -0.41 -12.54 6.61
CA TYR A 85 -0.88 -12.20 5.27
C TYR A 85 -0.11 -11.03 4.67
N THR A 86 0.01 -9.91 5.39
CA THR A 86 0.70 -8.71 4.92
C THR A 86 2.19 -8.95 4.72
N THR A 87 2.84 -9.70 5.61
CA THR A 87 4.25 -10.09 5.47
C THR A 87 4.46 -10.92 4.22
N ARG A 88 3.59 -11.91 3.96
CA ARG A 88 3.69 -12.73 2.75
C ARG A 88 3.53 -11.88 1.48
N PHE A 89 2.53 -11.01 1.45
CA PHE A 89 2.32 -10.11 0.32
C PHE A 89 3.51 -9.18 0.08
N TYR A 90 4.10 -8.62 1.15
CA TYR A 90 5.30 -7.81 1.04
C TYR A 90 6.49 -8.61 0.47
N ILE A 91 6.72 -9.83 0.94
CA ILE A 91 7.81 -10.69 0.43
C ILE A 91 7.58 -11.03 -1.05
N GLU A 92 6.35 -11.39 -1.43
CA GLU A 92 5.97 -11.66 -2.84
C GLU A 92 6.23 -10.43 -3.73
N ALA A 93 5.75 -9.25 -3.30
CA ALA A 93 5.96 -8.00 -4.00
C ALA A 93 7.46 -7.65 -4.12
N ARG A 94 8.22 -7.75 -3.03
CA ARG A 94 9.67 -7.49 -3.01
C ARG A 94 10.42 -8.42 -3.96
N ASN A 95 10.12 -9.72 -3.93
CA ASN A 95 10.77 -10.69 -4.82
C ASN A 95 10.48 -10.36 -6.28
N ARG A 96 9.23 -10.06 -6.63
CA ARG A 96 8.85 -9.64 -7.98
C ARG A 96 9.61 -8.39 -8.40
N VAL A 97 9.64 -7.34 -7.57
CA VAL A 97 10.38 -6.10 -7.90
C VAL A 97 11.87 -6.37 -8.08
N ARG A 98 12.46 -7.14 -7.18
CA ARG A 98 13.89 -7.51 -7.23
C ARG A 98 14.23 -8.26 -8.52
N GLU A 99 13.47 -9.30 -8.86
CA GLU A 99 13.70 -10.08 -10.08
C GLU A 99 13.63 -9.20 -11.33
N ARG A 100 12.65 -8.29 -11.38
CA ARG A 100 12.48 -7.36 -12.50
C ARG A 100 13.64 -6.37 -12.58
N PHE A 101 14.15 -5.86 -11.46
CA PHE A 101 15.34 -4.98 -11.46
C PHE A 101 16.62 -5.70 -11.87
N LEU A 102 16.81 -6.95 -11.46
CA LEU A 102 17.94 -7.76 -11.92
C LEU A 102 17.88 -7.95 -13.44
N VAL A 103 16.70 -8.29 -13.99
CA VAL A 103 16.50 -8.35 -15.44
C VAL A 103 16.84 -7.02 -16.11
N LEU A 104 16.33 -5.89 -15.60
CA LEU A 104 16.64 -4.58 -16.17
C LEU A 104 18.14 -4.26 -16.14
N SER A 105 18.82 -4.60 -15.03
CA SER A 105 20.25 -4.43 -14.89
C SER A 105 21.02 -5.26 -15.93
N ASP A 106 20.69 -6.55 -16.06
CA ASP A 106 21.39 -7.47 -16.96
C ASP A 106 21.12 -7.14 -18.44
N THR A 107 19.91 -6.69 -18.77
CA THR A 107 19.52 -6.35 -20.15
C THR A 107 19.66 -4.86 -20.44
N TRP A 108 20.50 -4.14 -19.70
CA TRP A 108 20.62 -2.69 -19.83
C TRP A 108 21.06 -2.28 -21.25
N PRO A 109 20.37 -1.35 -21.92
CA PRO A 109 20.79 -0.90 -23.25
C PRO A 109 22.12 -0.13 -23.18
N ALA A 110 23.14 -0.62 -23.89
CA ALA A 110 24.49 -0.05 -23.86
C ALA A 110 24.53 1.44 -24.26
N SER A 111 23.61 1.89 -25.12
CA SER A 111 23.48 3.29 -25.55
C SER A 111 22.92 4.24 -24.47
N LEU A 112 22.47 3.72 -23.33
CA LEU A 112 21.86 4.49 -22.25
C LEU A 112 22.76 4.59 -21.00
N LEU A 113 23.99 4.10 -21.07
CA LEU A 113 24.99 4.35 -20.03
C LEU A 113 25.40 5.82 -20.06
N ASP A 114 25.51 6.44 -18.88
CA ASP A 114 26.08 7.78 -18.78
C ASP A 114 27.62 7.74 -18.88
N GLY A 115 28.27 8.91 -18.89
CA GLY A 115 29.74 9.01 -18.99
C GLY A 115 30.51 8.31 -17.87
N ASP A 116 29.85 8.03 -16.74
CA ASP A 116 30.41 7.31 -15.60
C ASP A 116 29.99 5.83 -15.58
N GLY A 117 29.30 5.34 -16.62
CA GLY A 117 28.81 3.96 -16.73
C GLY A 117 27.63 3.63 -15.82
N ARG A 118 26.91 4.63 -15.29
CA ARG A 118 25.79 4.41 -14.38
C ARG A 118 24.49 4.07 -15.12
N LYS A 119 23.73 3.16 -14.54
CA LYS A 119 22.39 2.77 -15.00
C LYS A 119 21.33 3.65 -14.33
N ARG A 120 21.16 4.86 -14.85
CA ARG A 120 20.26 5.88 -14.27
C ARG A 120 18.80 5.57 -14.60
N ILE A 121 17.98 5.41 -13.58
CA ILE A 121 16.54 5.15 -13.73
C ILE A 121 15.71 6.26 -13.08
N VAL A 122 14.47 6.38 -13.52
CA VAL A 122 13.44 7.20 -12.88
C VAL A 122 12.23 6.32 -12.62
N PHE A 123 11.62 6.44 -11.43
CA PHE A 123 10.37 5.76 -11.13
C PHE A 123 9.17 6.58 -11.63
N HIS A 124 8.18 5.93 -12.23
CA HIS A 124 6.86 6.49 -12.46
C HIS A 124 5.86 5.84 -11.49
N GLY A 125 5.30 6.63 -10.59
CA GLY A 125 4.48 6.21 -9.46
C GLY A 125 5.28 6.25 -8.15
N ALA A 126 4.73 6.90 -7.12
CA ALA A 126 5.30 7.01 -5.78
C ALA A 126 4.46 6.21 -4.74
N GLY A 127 3.88 5.07 -5.15
CA GLY A 127 3.11 4.18 -4.27
C GLY A 127 3.96 3.15 -3.53
N GLU A 128 3.30 2.20 -2.86
CA GLU A 128 3.94 1.13 -2.08
C GLU A 128 4.97 0.30 -2.89
N VAL A 129 4.68 0.05 -4.18
CA VAL A 129 5.61 -0.66 -5.07
C VAL A 129 6.91 0.12 -5.28
N ALA A 130 6.83 1.45 -5.36
CA ALA A 130 8.00 2.32 -5.49
C ALA A 130 8.85 2.32 -4.23
N GLU A 131 8.21 2.26 -3.06
CA GLU A 131 8.91 2.15 -1.79
C GLU A 131 9.68 0.82 -1.67
N ILE A 132 9.03 -0.28 -2.04
CA ILE A 132 9.68 -1.60 -2.13
C ILE A 132 10.85 -1.54 -3.12
N GLY A 133 10.63 -0.92 -4.29
CA GLY A 133 11.68 -0.72 -5.28
C GLY A 133 12.87 0.01 -4.72
N HIS A 134 12.67 1.09 -3.97
CA HIS A 134 13.77 1.84 -3.36
C HIS A 134 14.68 0.95 -2.52
N VAL A 135 14.09 0.06 -1.70
CA VAL A 135 14.85 -0.91 -0.91
C VAL A 135 15.59 -1.90 -1.80
N CYS A 136 14.93 -2.42 -2.86
CA CYS A 136 15.53 -3.38 -3.79
C CYS A 136 16.70 -2.80 -4.60
N LEU A 137 16.77 -1.47 -4.80
CA LEU A 137 17.87 -0.85 -5.55
C LEU A 137 19.24 -1.09 -4.93
N HIS A 138 19.32 -1.20 -3.60
CA HIS A 138 20.56 -1.49 -2.88
C HIS A 138 21.18 -2.85 -3.23
N GLU A 139 20.43 -3.73 -3.90
CA GLU A 139 20.87 -5.05 -4.34
C GLU A 139 21.23 -5.07 -5.83
N THR A 140 21.29 -3.89 -6.47
CA THR A 140 21.55 -3.72 -7.90
C THR A 140 22.53 -2.58 -8.15
N ASP A 141 22.96 -2.43 -9.41
CA ASP A 141 23.76 -1.29 -9.89
C ASP A 141 22.90 -0.16 -10.50
N LEU A 142 21.57 -0.23 -10.33
CA LEU A 142 20.64 0.80 -10.79
C LEU A 142 20.67 2.01 -9.86
N THR A 143 20.72 3.20 -10.45
CA THR A 143 20.74 4.47 -9.71
C THR A 143 19.44 5.23 -9.92
N LEU A 144 18.64 5.40 -8.87
CA LEU A 144 17.42 6.21 -8.93
C LEU A 144 17.76 7.70 -8.95
N VAL A 145 17.30 8.40 -9.98
CA VAL A 145 17.48 9.85 -10.14
C VAL A 145 16.33 10.62 -9.50
N ALA A 146 15.10 10.16 -9.73
CA ALA A 146 13.88 10.78 -9.22
C ALA A 146 12.71 9.81 -9.24
N THR A 147 11.65 10.15 -8.52
CA THR A 147 10.34 9.51 -8.64
C THR A 147 9.35 10.52 -9.17
N LEU A 148 8.50 10.11 -10.11
CA LEU A 148 7.47 10.95 -10.73
C LEU A 148 6.10 10.52 -10.23
N ASP A 149 5.29 11.46 -9.80
CA ASP A 149 3.90 11.22 -9.41
C ASP A 149 3.06 12.50 -9.63
N GLY A 150 1.74 12.37 -9.70
CA GLY A 150 0.83 13.51 -9.75
C GLY A 150 0.82 14.31 -8.44
N ASP A 151 1.09 13.65 -7.30
CA ASP A 151 1.21 14.28 -5.99
C ASP A 151 2.66 14.77 -5.76
N SER A 152 3.00 15.90 -6.37
CA SER A 152 4.34 16.53 -6.30
C SER A 152 4.59 17.22 -4.96
N GLY A 153 5.85 17.23 -4.49
CA GLY A 153 6.25 17.95 -3.27
C GLY A 153 6.44 17.08 -2.04
N ARG A 154 6.10 15.78 -2.12
CA ARG A 154 6.48 14.77 -1.13
C ARG A 154 7.88 14.20 -1.40
N ARG A 155 8.44 13.50 -0.41
CA ARG A 155 9.70 12.78 -0.53
C ARG A 155 9.47 11.29 -0.24
N ILE A 156 10.11 10.43 -1.02
CA ILE A 156 10.20 8.99 -0.74
C ILE A 156 11.64 8.66 -0.43
N PHE A 157 11.91 8.12 0.76
CA PHE A 157 13.27 7.76 1.21
C PHE A 157 14.31 8.87 0.96
N GLY A 158 13.91 10.14 1.19
CA GLY A 158 14.78 11.30 0.98
C GLY A 158 14.96 11.74 -0.49
N GLN A 159 14.36 11.05 -1.45
CA GLN A 159 14.33 11.45 -2.87
C GLN A 159 13.12 12.34 -3.16
N PRO A 160 13.28 13.41 -3.97
CA PRO A 160 12.17 14.28 -4.35
C PRO A 160 11.19 13.54 -5.27
N VAL A 161 9.89 13.74 -5.02
CA VAL A 161 8.84 13.36 -5.97
C VAL A 161 8.54 14.56 -6.87
N LEU A 162 8.87 14.42 -8.14
CA LEU A 162 8.65 15.41 -9.18
C LEU A 162 7.26 15.19 -9.82
N PRO A 163 6.63 16.25 -10.37
CA PRO A 163 5.39 16.10 -11.11
C PRO A 163 5.61 15.26 -12.38
N THR A 164 4.59 14.48 -12.78
CA THR A 164 4.64 13.70 -14.03
C THR A 164 4.86 14.56 -15.28
N SER A 165 4.49 15.85 -15.23
CA SER A 165 4.76 16.82 -16.31
C SER A 165 6.24 17.09 -16.54
N TRP A 166 7.13 16.68 -15.63
CA TRP A 166 8.57 16.74 -15.86
C TRP A 166 9.00 15.92 -17.10
N LEU A 167 8.25 14.88 -17.47
CA LEU A 167 8.46 14.11 -18.69
C LEU A 167 8.00 14.82 -19.97
N ASP A 168 7.20 15.87 -19.87
CA ASP A 168 6.66 16.55 -21.05
C ASP A 168 7.76 17.32 -21.81
N SER A 169 8.87 17.64 -21.13
CA SER A 169 10.08 18.22 -21.74
C SER A 169 11.03 17.14 -22.24
N LYS A 170 11.28 17.06 -23.55
CA LYS A 170 12.25 16.09 -24.11
C LYS A 170 13.68 16.28 -23.57
N THR A 171 14.03 17.46 -23.07
CA THR A 171 15.34 17.73 -22.44
C THR A 171 15.54 16.89 -21.17
N SER A 172 14.49 16.66 -20.38
CA SER A 172 14.58 15.88 -19.14
C SER A 172 14.91 14.41 -19.39
N TRP A 173 14.62 13.91 -20.59
CA TRP A 173 14.92 12.53 -20.98
C TRP A 173 16.42 12.27 -21.10
N SER A 174 17.27 13.29 -21.12
CA SER A 174 18.73 13.13 -21.07
C SER A 174 19.26 12.88 -19.66
N GLU A 175 18.43 13.12 -18.62
CA GLU A 175 18.84 12.98 -17.21
C GLU A 175 18.77 11.55 -16.68
N PHE A 176 18.25 10.61 -17.46
CA PHE A 176 18.14 9.20 -17.08
C PHE A 176 18.14 8.29 -18.30
N GLY A 177 18.43 7.01 -18.13
CA GLY A 177 18.36 6.01 -19.19
C GLY A 177 16.95 5.44 -19.33
N VAL A 178 16.41 4.85 -18.26
CA VAL A 178 15.16 4.07 -18.29
C VAL A 178 14.11 4.64 -17.33
N LEU A 179 12.88 4.80 -17.83
CA LEU A 179 11.69 5.05 -17.03
C LEU A 179 11.11 3.72 -16.56
N VAL A 180 10.95 3.58 -15.25
CA VAL A 180 10.55 2.35 -14.60
C VAL A 180 9.17 2.57 -13.98
N VAL A 181 8.14 1.89 -14.50
CA VAL A 181 6.74 2.10 -14.09
C VAL A 181 6.41 1.25 -12.88
N MET A 182 6.37 1.88 -11.70
CA MET A 182 6.25 1.23 -10.38
C MET A 182 4.80 0.93 -10.00
N SER A 183 4.14 0.06 -10.76
CA SER A 183 2.77 -0.39 -10.45
C SER A 183 2.53 -1.84 -10.87
N PHE A 184 1.70 -2.53 -10.09
CA PHE A 184 1.15 -3.86 -10.43
C PHE A 184 -0.31 -3.79 -10.90
N ASP A 185 -0.88 -2.59 -10.99
CA ASP A 185 -2.27 -2.37 -11.39
C ASP A 185 -2.37 -2.18 -12.92
N ASP A 186 -3.01 -3.13 -13.60
CA ASP A 186 -3.16 -3.12 -15.06
C ASP A 186 -3.82 -1.86 -15.60
N ALA A 187 -4.78 -1.26 -14.88
CA ALA A 187 -5.43 -0.03 -15.32
C ALA A 187 -4.43 1.14 -15.31
N GLN A 188 -3.63 1.26 -14.26
CA GLN A 188 -2.57 2.27 -14.19
C GLN A 188 -1.52 2.04 -15.28
N LEU A 189 -1.17 0.78 -15.58
CA LEU A 189 -0.22 0.46 -16.65
C LEU A 189 -0.73 0.89 -18.03
N VAL A 190 -2.03 0.74 -18.29
CA VAL A 190 -2.66 1.20 -19.55
C VAL A 190 -2.62 2.73 -19.65
N ASP A 191 -2.95 3.44 -18.58
CA ASP A 191 -2.94 4.91 -18.56
C ASP A 191 -1.53 5.47 -18.80
N VAL A 192 -0.52 4.88 -18.14
CA VAL A 192 0.88 5.28 -18.32
C VAL A 192 1.36 5.01 -19.75
N ARG A 193 1.00 3.85 -20.33
CA ARG A 193 1.32 3.54 -21.73
C ARG A 193 0.72 4.55 -22.70
N ALA A 194 -0.56 4.90 -22.52
CA ALA A 194 -1.23 5.88 -23.35
C ALA A 194 -0.55 7.26 -23.26
N ARG A 195 -0.18 7.70 -22.05
CA ARG A 195 0.55 8.95 -21.84
C ARG A 195 1.92 8.95 -22.53
N LEU A 196 2.73 7.91 -22.32
CA LEU A 196 4.07 7.82 -22.92
C LEU A 196 4.01 7.77 -24.45
N SER A 197 3.00 7.11 -25.01
CA SER A 197 2.75 7.12 -26.46
C SER A 197 2.40 8.52 -26.97
N ALA A 198 1.57 9.29 -26.24
CA ALA A 198 1.22 10.66 -26.61
C ALA A 198 2.42 11.61 -26.57
N LEU A 199 3.39 11.35 -25.69
CA LEU A 199 4.65 12.09 -25.58
C LEU A 199 5.71 11.65 -26.60
N GLU A 200 5.44 10.60 -27.39
CA GLU A 200 6.43 9.94 -28.25
C GLU A 200 7.68 9.47 -27.47
N PHE A 201 7.49 9.04 -26.22
CA PHE A 201 8.59 8.57 -25.39
C PHE A 201 9.15 7.25 -25.95
N PRO A 202 10.48 7.05 -26.06
CA PRO A 202 11.05 5.86 -26.67
C PRO A 202 10.66 4.58 -25.92
N ALA A 203 9.98 3.66 -26.59
CA ALA A 203 9.46 2.44 -25.97
C ALA A 203 10.56 1.54 -25.38
N ASN A 204 11.75 1.53 -25.97
CA ASN A 204 12.92 0.79 -25.47
C ASN A 204 13.55 1.39 -24.20
N ARG A 205 13.06 2.55 -23.75
CA ARG A 205 13.46 3.22 -22.52
C ARG A 205 12.43 3.08 -21.41
N VAL A 206 11.41 2.24 -21.59
CA VAL A 206 10.36 2.00 -20.59
C VAL A 206 10.44 0.57 -20.09
N PHE A 207 10.38 0.41 -18.76
CA PHE A 207 10.41 -0.89 -18.11
C PHE A 207 9.27 -0.99 -17.09
N TYR A 208 8.59 -2.14 -17.05
CA TYR A 208 7.43 -2.40 -16.19
C TYR A 208 7.77 -3.50 -15.17
N ILE A 209 7.28 -3.37 -13.93
CA ILE A 209 7.51 -4.35 -12.84
C ILE A 209 6.44 -5.44 -12.79
#